data_AF-A0A6G1F9U1-F1
#
_entry.id   AF-A0A6G1F9U1-F1
#
_cell.length_a   1.000
_cell.length_b   1.000
_cell.length_c   1.000
_cell.angle_alpha   90.00
_cell.angle_beta   90.00
_cell.angle_gamma   90.00
#
_symmetry.space_group_name_H-M   'P 1'
#
loop_
_entity.id
_entity.type
_entity.pdbx_description
1 polymer ?
#
loop_
_entity_poly.entity_id
_entity_poly.type
_entity_poly.pdbx_seq_one_letter_code
_entity_poly.pdbx_strand_id
1 'polypeptide(L)'
;MKIYVPTNPRGAESLAPSIVVPESDFHPRRLWGNPDEDLLFKPKYLVTFTVGISQKENINRAVKKFSDNFAILLFHYDGRVSEWDEFEWSKRAIHISVRRQAKWWYAKRFLHPDIVASYEYIFIWDEDLGVEHFNAEEDTEERPGWCTDPHLPTYAAFVEIMAPVFSRDAWRCVWHMIQNDLVHGWGLDFALRKCVEPAHEKIGVVDSQWIMWFLLSRTM
;
A
#
# COMPACT_ATOMS: atom_id res chain seq x y z
N MET A 1 -8.89 -9.60 -19.28
CA MET A 1 -9.11 -10.62 -18.23
C MET A 1 -9.82 -9.96 -17.05
N LYS A 2 -11.10 -10.26 -16.79
CA LYS A 2 -11.79 -9.82 -15.56
C LYS A 2 -11.40 -10.80 -14.46
N ILE A 3 -10.44 -10.41 -13.62
CA ILE A 3 -9.71 -11.33 -12.73
C ILE A 3 -10.59 -11.80 -11.54
N TYR A 4 -11.59 -11.02 -11.12
CA TYR A 4 -12.52 -11.40 -10.06
C TYR A 4 -13.72 -10.44 -10.02
N VAL A 5 -14.92 -10.93 -9.68
CA VAL A 5 -16.09 -10.11 -9.33
C VAL A 5 -16.42 -10.45 -7.88
N PRO A 6 -16.46 -9.48 -6.95
CA PRO A 6 -16.84 -9.74 -5.57
C PRO A 6 -18.23 -10.38 -5.55
N THR A 7 -18.31 -11.61 -5.04
CA THR A 7 -19.57 -12.31 -4.81
C THR A 7 -19.61 -12.72 -3.36
N ASN A 8 -20.76 -12.55 -2.72
CA ASN A 8 -20.91 -12.92 -1.33
C ASN A 8 -20.64 -14.42 -1.14
N PRO A 9 -19.94 -14.83 -0.08
CA PRO A 9 -19.70 -16.23 0.19
C PRO A 9 -21.02 -16.98 0.38
N ARG A 10 -21.05 -18.26 0.00
CA ARG A 10 -22.22 -19.11 0.19
C ARG A 10 -22.61 -19.11 1.68
N GLY A 11 -23.89 -18.83 1.97
CA GLY A 11 -24.42 -18.71 3.32
C GLY A 11 -24.57 -17.27 3.83
N ALA A 12 -23.97 -16.29 3.16
CA ALA A 12 -24.15 -14.87 3.46
C ALA A 12 -25.61 -14.40 3.31
N GLU A 13 -26.42 -15.12 2.53
CA GLU A 13 -27.84 -14.82 2.30
C GLU A 13 -28.72 -14.98 3.55
N SER A 14 -28.25 -15.76 4.53
CA SER A 14 -28.93 -15.92 5.83
C SER A 14 -28.53 -14.87 6.87
N LEU A 15 -27.53 -14.03 6.58
CA LEU A 15 -27.08 -12.98 7.49
C LEU A 15 -28.01 -11.77 7.37
N ALA A 16 -28.18 -11.05 8.47
CA ALA A 16 -29.00 -9.85 8.48
C ALA A 16 -28.46 -8.83 7.45
N PRO A 17 -29.36 -8.09 6.74
CA PRO A 17 -28.95 -6.98 5.90
C PRO A 17 -28.05 -6.04 6.71
N SER A 18 -26.92 -5.61 6.12
CA SER A 18 -25.87 -4.78 6.75
C SER A 18 -24.80 -5.50 7.57
N ILE A 19 -24.89 -6.82 7.81
CA ILE A 19 -23.75 -7.60 8.35
C ILE A 19 -22.71 -7.87 7.26
N VAL A 20 -23.18 -8.05 6.02
CA VAL A 20 -22.32 -8.36 4.88
C VAL A 20 -21.94 -7.07 4.18
N VAL A 21 -20.66 -6.73 4.24
CA VAL A 21 -20.06 -5.63 3.47
C VAL A 21 -19.18 -6.21 2.37
N PRO A 22 -19.19 -5.61 1.16
CA PRO A 22 -18.42 -6.11 0.02
C PRO A 22 -16.92 -5.88 0.15
N GLU A 23 -16.51 -4.96 1.03
CA GLU A 23 -15.11 -4.53 1.21
C GLU A 23 -14.76 -4.47 2.70
N SER A 24 -13.49 -4.72 3.01
CA SER A 24 -12.89 -4.58 4.34
C SER A 24 -11.86 -3.44 4.33
N ASP A 25 -11.54 -2.87 5.50
CA ASP A 25 -10.72 -1.66 5.62
C ASP A 25 -9.82 -1.59 6.88
N PHE A 26 -9.45 -2.73 7.49
CA PHE A 26 -8.66 -2.87 8.74
C PHE A 26 -9.24 -2.18 9.99
N HIS A 27 -10.28 -1.39 9.88
CA HIS A 27 -10.80 -0.60 10.99
C HIS A 27 -11.70 -1.45 11.88
N PRO A 28 -11.51 -1.38 13.22
CA PRO A 28 -12.43 -2.02 14.15
C PRO A 28 -13.77 -1.28 14.14
N ARG A 29 -14.87 -2.04 14.04
CA ARG A 29 -16.24 -1.50 14.08
C ARG A 29 -16.96 -1.95 15.34
N ARG A 30 -17.82 -1.10 15.89
CA ARG A 30 -18.68 -1.44 17.02
C ARG A 30 -19.70 -2.49 16.57
N LEU A 31 -20.02 -3.42 17.46
CA LEU A 31 -21.04 -4.46 17.21
C LEU A 31 -22.48 -3.94 17.37
N TRP A 32 -22.66 -2.65 17.67
CA TRP A 32 -23.95 -2.01 17.92
C TRP A 32 -23.92 -0.57 17.40
N GLY A 33 -25.11 -0.02 17.14
CA GLY A 33 -25.25 1.33 16.57
C GLY A 33 -25.06 1.35 15.05
N ASN A 34 -24.80 2.53 14.50
CA ASN A 34 -24.53 2.70 13.08
C ASN A 34 -23.00 2.62 12.81
N PRO A 35 -22.51 1.59 12.09
CA PRO A 35 -21.08 1.43 11.82
C PRO A 35 -20.46 2.56 10.97
N ASP A 36 -21.27 3.36 10.27
CA ASP A 36 -20.77 4.52 9.54
C ASP A 36 -20.37 5.69 10.46
N GLU A 37 -20.82 5.68 11.73
CA GLU A 37 -20.41 6.66 12.73
C GLU A 37 -19.08 6.31 13.42
N ASP A 38 -18.56 5.09 13.20
CA ASP A 38 -17.32 4.63 13.82
C ASP A 38 -16.08 5.30 13.23
N LEU A 39 -16.19 5.74 11.97
CA LEU A 39 -15.13 6.42 11.25
C LEU A 39 -15.64 7.79 10.80
N LEU A 40 -15.22 8.84 11.51
CA LEU A 40 -15.51 10.24 11.14
C LEU A 40 -15.01 10.58 9.73
N PHE A 41 -14.01 9.85 9.26
CA PHE A 41 -13.43 9.97 7.94
C PHE A 41 -12.97 8.59 7.45
N LYS A 42 -13.24 8.26 6.19
CA LYS A 42 -12.81 7.00 5.55
C LYS A 42 -11.59 7.30 4.67
N PRO A 43 -10.40 6.79 5.03
CA PRO A 43 -9.19 7.02 4.23
C PRO A 43 -9.33 6.43 2.83
N LYS A 44 -8.91 7.20 1.82
CA LYS A 44 -8.93 6.75 0.42
C LYS A 44 -7.69 5.97 0.04
N TYR A 45 -6.57 6.26 0.70
CA TYR A 45 -5.27 5.71 0.38
C TYR A 45 -4.71 4.97 1.59
N LEU A 46 -3.89 3.96 1.34
CA LEU A 46 -3.18 3.22 2.37
C LEU A 46 -1.68 3.42 2.19
N VAL A 47 -1.00 3.88 3.23
CA VAL A 47 0.45 3.88 3.29
C VAL A 47 0.95 2.87 4.31
N THR A 48 1.84 2.00 3.87
CA THR A 48 2.47 1.00 4.71
C THR A 48 3.97 1.24 4.80
N PHE A 49 4.53 1.08 5.98
CA PHE A 49 5.97 1.19 6.22
C PHE A 49 6.49 -0.07 6.89
N THR A 50 7.56 -0.67 6.39
CA THR A 50 8.35 -1.63 7.18
C THR A 50 9.32 -0.90 8.08
N VAL A 51 9.09 -0.99 9.39
CA VAL A 51 9.74 -0.15 10.38
C VAL A 51 10.48 -0.93 11.45
N GLY A 52 11.59 -0.36 11.87
CA GLY A 52 12.31 -0.62 13.10
C GLY A 52 12.52 0.66 13.88
N ILE A 53 12.70 0.52 15.19
CA ILE A 53 12.83 1.62 16.15
C ILE A 53 13.96 2.61 15.81
N SER A 54 15.01 2.15 15.13
CA SER A 54 16.15 2.96 14.72
C SER A 54 15.79 4.06 13.73
N GLN A 55 14.76 3.84 12.90
CA GLN A 55 14.30 4.79 11.88
C GLN A 55 13.03 5.53 12.29
N LYS A 56 12.63 5.44 13.56
CA LYS A 56 11.38 6.02 14.08
C LYS A 56 11.22 7.51 13.77
N GLU A 57 12.29 8.31 13.92
CA GLU A 57 12.22 9.74 13.61
C GLU A 57 12.11 10.00 12.09
N ASN A 58 12.70 9.15 11.25
CA ASN A 58 12.55 9.27 9.81
C ASN A 58 11.09 9.03 9.39
N ILE A 59 10.47 7.98 9.93
CA ILE A 59 9.05 7.69 9.72
C ILE A 59 8.16 8.82 10.26
N ASN A 60 8.50 9.42 11.41
CA ASN A 60 7.77 10.58 11.92
C ASN A 60 7.80 11.76 10.93
N ARG A 61 8.94 12.03 10.29
CA ARG A 61 9.05 13.04 9.22
C ARG A 61 8.25 12.65 7.98
N ALA A 62 8.28 11.37 7.60
CA ALA A 62 7.54 10.85 6.46
C ALA A 62 6.03 10.98 6.66
N VAL A 63 5.50 10.50 7.79
CA VAL A 63 4.09 10.52 8.14
C VAL A 63 3.50 11.94 8.11
N LYS A 64 4.27 12.95 8.52
CA LYS A 64 3.84 14.37 8.47
C LYS A 64 3.63 14.90 7.04
N LYS A 65 4.07 14.18 6.00
CA LYS A 65 3.86 14.52 4.59
C LYS A 65 2.54 14.00 4.04
N PHE A 66 1.83 13.13 4.77
CA PHE A 66 0.56 12.58 4.34
C PHE A 66 -0.60 13.31 5.01
N SER A 67 -1.65 13.63 4.24
CA SER A 67 -2.91 14.12 4.78
C SER A 67 -3.73 13.04 5.49
N ASP A 68 -4.83 13.46 6.13
CA ASP A 68 -5.81 12.57 6.75
C ASP A 68 -6.49 11.61 5.76
N ASN A 69 -6.29 11.78 4.44
CA ASN A 69 -6.74 10.87 3.39
C ASN A 69 -6.03 9.49 3.43
N PHE A 70 -4.92 9.39 4.17
CA PHE A 70 -4.10 8.20 4.24
C PHE A 70 -4.32 7.43 5.55
N ALA A 71 -4.67 6.15 5.43
CA ALA A 71 -4.52 5.18 6.51
C ALA A 71 -3.03 4.83 6.63
N ILE A 72 -2.49 4.88 7.84
CA ILE A 72 -1.09 4.55 8.11
C ILE A 72 -1.03 3.15 8.73
N LEU A 73 -0.22 2.27 8.15
CA LEU A 73 0.01 0.93 8.64
C LEU A 73 1.50 0.67 8.80
N LEU A 74 1.92 0.26 9.99
CA LEU A 74 3.31 -0.01 10.33
C LEU A 74 3.55 -1.51 10.49
N PHE A 75 4.51 -2.04 9.74
CA PHE A 75 5.01 -3.40 9.83
C PHE A 75 6.29 -3.44 10.69
N HIS A 76 6.16 -3.85 11.95
CA HIS A 76 7.25 -3.82 12.95
C HIS A 76 8.07 -5.11 12.90
N TYR A 77 9.19 -5.10 12.16
CA TYR A 77 10.07 -6.27 12.08
C TYR A 77 10.91 -6.52 13.34
N ASP A 78 11.00 -5.54 14.24
CA ASP A 78 11.81 -5.61 15.46
C ASP A 78 11.00 -6.03 16.72
N GLY A 79 9.66 -5.99 16.64
CA GLY A 79 8.79 -6.32 17.76
C GLY A 79 8.53 -5.17 18.75
N ARG A 80 8.94 -3.93 18.44
CA ARG A 80 8.95 -2.79 19.38
C ARG A 80 7.81 -1.81 19.08
N VAL A 81 6.58 -2.24 19.35
CA VAL A 81 5.38 -1.45 19.05
C VAL A 81 5.14 -0.33 20.06
N SER A 82 5.23 -0.61 21.36
CA SER A 82 4.87 0.35 22.42
C SER A 82 5.74 1.61 22.43
N GLU A 83 6.97 1.53 21.94
CA GLU A 83 7.87 2.69 21.84
C GLU A 83 7.44 3.73 20.80
N TRP A 84 6.45 3.42 19.97
CA TRP A 84 5.85 4.36 19.02
C TRP A 84 4.68 5.14 19.61
N ASP A 85 4.17 4.74 20.79
CA ASP A 85 3.06 5.41 21.48
C ASP A 85 3.41 6.86 21.90
N GLU A 86 4.68 7.25 21.81
CA GLU A 86 5.11 8.64 21.99
C GLU A 86 4.53 9.58 20.93
N PHE A 87 4.17 9.05 19.74
CA PHE A 87 3.58 9.83 18.68
C PHE A 87 2.06 9.67 18.68
N GLU A 88 1.32 10.77 18.80
CA GLU A 88 -0.15 10.74 18.80
C GLU A 88 -0.74 10.19 17.51
N TRP A 89 -0.07 10.39 16.37
CA TRP A 89 -0.49 9.78 15.10
C TRP A 89 -0.32 8.26 15.11
N SER A 90 0.66 7.72 15.84
CA SER A 90 0.92 6.29 15.91
C SER A 90 -0.21 5.56 16.64
N LYS A 91 -0.81 6.17 17.67
CA LYS A 91 -1.97 5.59 18.38
C LYS A 91 -3.19 5.39 17.47
N ARG A 92 -3.26 6.13 16.37
CA ARG A 92 -4.31 6.01 15.33
C ARG A 92 -3.89 5.12 14.16
N ALA A 93 -2.61 4.79 14.06
CA ALA A 93 -2.08 3.93 13.00
C ALA A 93 -2.40 2.46 13.28
N ILE A 94 -2.36 1.63 12.23
CA ILE A 94 -2.50 0.19 12.33
C ILE A 94 -1.11 -0.41 12.55
N HIS A 95 -0.92 -1.19 13.60
CA HIS A 95 0.36 -1.81 13.92
C HIS A 95 0.28 -3.33 13.72
N ILE A 96 1.18 -3.86 12.90
CA ILE A 96 1.35 -5.31 12.72
C ILE A 96 2.79 -5.66 13.07
N SER A 97 3.00 -6.58 14.00
CA SER A 97 4.34 -6.91 14.48
C SER A 97 4.63 -8.40 14.42
N VAL A 98 5.62 -8.75 13.60
CA VAL A 98 6.18 -10.09 13.48
C VAL A 98 7.69 -9.98 13.34
N ARG A 99 8.42 -10.55 14.29
CA ARG A 99 9.88 -10.39 14.35
C ARG A 99 10.58 -10.99 13.12
N ARG A 100 11.58 -10.26 12.61
CA ARG A 100 12.54 -10.70 11.59
C ARG A 100 11.88 -11.09 10.26
N GLN A 101 10.89 -10.32 9.84
CA GLN A 101 10.23 -10.50 8.54
C GLN A 101 10.52 -9.33 7.61
N ALA A 102 10.57 -9.62 6.31
CA ALA A 102 10.78 -8.61 5.28
C ALA A 102 9.47 -7.95 4.80
N LYS A 103 9.59 -6.83 4.10
CA LYS A 103 8.46 -6.07 3.51
C LYS A 103 7.47 -6.92 2.73
N TRP A 104 7.97 -7.72 1.79
CA TRP A 104 7.09 -8.54 0.94
C TRP A 104 6.43 -9.68 1.69
N TRP A 105 7.04 -10.17 2.78
CA TRP A 105 6.44 -11.16 3.66
C TRP A 105 5.18 -10.61 4.35
N TYR A 106 5.26 -9.37 4.84
CA TYR A 106 4.13 -8.65 5.42
C TYR A 106 3.05 -8.36 4.38
N ALA A 107 3.44 -7.76 3.25
CA ALA A 107 2.51 -7.39 2.19
C ALA A 107 1.72 -8.62 1.70
N LYS A 108 2.38 -9.77 1.53
CA LYS A 108 1.72 -11.01 1.12
C LYS A 108 0.65 -11.48 2.11
N ARG A 109 0.88 -11.32 3.42
CA ARG A 109 0.02 -11.89 4.48
C ARG A 109 -1.07 -10.95 4.95
N PHE A 110 -0.80 -9.65 4.96
CA PHE A 110 -1.70 -8.66 5.55
C PHE A 110 -2.36 -7.77 4.52
N LEU A 111 -1.77 -7.55 3.34
CA LEU A 111 -2.37 -6.75 2.27
C LEU A 111 -3.08 -7.64 1.24
N HIS A 112 -3.90 -8.59 1.70
CA HIS A 112 -4.71 -9.38 0.78
C HIS A 112 -5.65 -8.45 -0.01
N PRO A 113 -5.87 -8.66 -1.33
CA PRO A 113 -6.62 -7.69 -2.14
C PRO A 113 -8.05 -7.41 -1.67
N ASP A 114 -8.68 -8.35 -0.99
CA ASP A 114 -10.01 -8.17 -0.38
C ASP A 114 -9.98 -7.37 0.93
N ILE A 115 -8.84 -7.36 1.63
CA ILE A 115 -8.65 -6.61 2.88
C ILE A 115 -8.34 -5.14 2.58
N VAL A 116 -7.59 -4.88 1.51
CA VAL A 116 -7.24 -3.51 1.06
C VAL A 116 -8.18 -3.00 -0.02
N ALA A 117 -9.31 -3.69 -0.23
CA ALA A 117 -10.24 -3.41 -1.32
C ALA A 117 -10.88 -2.02 -1.23
N SER A 118 -10.94 -1.40 -0.06
CA SER A 118 -11.49 -0.06 0.14
C SER A 118 -10.56 1.07 -0.31
N TYR A 119 -9.25 0.81 -0.41
CA TYR A 119 -8.26 1.84 -0.75
C TYR A 119 -8.02 1.91 -2.26
N GLU A 120 -7.96 3.13 -2.80
CA GLU A 120 -7.70 3.38 -4.22
C GLU A 120 -6.23 3.12 -4.59
N TYR A 121 -5.31 3.55 -3.72
CA TYR A 121 -3.87 3.36 -3.87
C TYR A 121 -3.26 2.79 -2.60
N ILE A 122 -2.24 1.93 -2.78
CA ILE A 122 -1.55 1.19 -1.74
C ILE A 122 -0.05 1.45 -1.88
N PHE A 123 0.52 2.14 -0.90
CA PHE A 123 1.92 2.49 -0.80
C PHE A 123 2.62 1.47 0.10
N ILE A 124 3.74 0.89 -0.34
CA ILE A 124 4.48 -0.12 0.42
C ILE A 124 5.94 0.28 0.57
N TRP A 125 6.25 1.09 1.57
CA TRP A 125 7.49 1.82 1.68
C TRP A 125 8.47 1.24 2.69
N ASP A 126 9.76 1.43 2.41
CA ASP A 126 10.85 1.21 3.37
C ASP A 126 11.02 2.40 4.32
N GLU A 127 11.79 2.18 5.37
CA GLU A 127 11.97 3.09 6.50
C GLU A 127 13.06 4.13 6.35
N ASP A 128 14.00 3.92 5.44
CA ASP A 128 15.20 4.73 5.24
C ASP A 128 15.09 5.66 4.02
N LEU A 129 13.86 5.83 3.51
CA LEU A 129 13.55 6.75 2.43
C LEU A 129 13.79 8.21 2.87
N GLY A 130 14.52 8.96 2.05
CA GLY A 130 14.53 10.42 2.15
C GLY A 130 13.13 10.97 1.85
N VAL A 131 12.68 11.98 2.58
CA VAL A 131 11.32 12.55 2.43
C VAL A 131 11.33 14.08 2.31
N GLU A 132 12.51 14.68 2.13
CA GLU A 132 12.67 16.14 2.14
C GLU A 132 11.91 16.82 1.00
N HIS A 133 11.87 16.17 -0.17
CA HIS A 133 11.25 16.68 -1.39
C HIS A 133 9.95 15.95 -1.79
N PHE A 134 9.44 15.04 -0.96
CA PHE A 134 8.22 14.27 -1.25
C PHE A 134 6.94 15.04 -0.89
N ASN A 135 5.91 14.90 -1.74
CA ASN A 135 4.57 15.45 -1.56
C ASN A 135 3.51 14.40 -1.94
N ALA A 136 2.80 13.86 -0.94
CA ALA A 136 1.90 12.73 -1.12
C ALA A 136 0.72 13.01 -2.04
N GLU A 137 0.14 14.21 -1.95
CA GLU A 137 -1.04 14.57 -2.74
C GLU A 137 -0.68 14.80 -4.21
N GLU A 138 0.44 15.49 -4.46
CA GLU A 138 0.91 15.78 -5.82
C GLU A 138 1.36 14.51 -6.56
N ASP A 139 2.00 13.59 -5.85
CA ASP A 139 2.54 12.34 -6.43
C ASP A 139 1.46 11.25 -6.60
N THR A 140 0.24 11.45 -6.09
CA THR A 140 -0.93 10.58 -6.36
C THR A 140 -1.68 10.91 -7.64
N GLU A 141 -1.46 12.09 -8.24
CA GLU A 141 -2.16 12.49 -9.45
C GLU A 141 -1.43 11.98 -10.71
N GLU A 142 -2.14 11.21 -11.56
CA GLU A 142 -1.60 10.77 -12.84
C GLU A 142 -1.30 11.96 -13.76
N ARG A 143 -0.04 12.08 -14.21
CA ARG A 143 0.37 13.10 -15.18
C ARG A 143 0.50 12.48 -16.58
N PRO A 144 -0.51 12.62 -17.46
CA PRO A 144 -0.44 12.08 -18.81
C PRO A 144 0.71 12.74 -19.61
N GLY A 145 1.56 11.92 -20.23
CA GLY A 145 2.63 12.37 -21.12
C GLY A 145 3.98 12.68 -20.47
N TRP A 146 4.18 12.37 -19.19
CA TRP A 146 5.47 12.59 -18.51
C TRP A 146 6.57 11.58 -18.92
N CYS A 147 6.18 10.39 -19.41
CA CYS A 147 7.11 9.42 -19.96
C CYS A 147 7.38 9.73 -21.44
N THR A 148 8.52 10.35 -21.73
CA THR A 148 8.91 10.82 -23.07
C THR A 148 9.42 9.72 -24.03
N ASP A 149 9.68 8.50 -23.54
CA ASP A 149 10.07 7.35 -24.39
C ASP A 149 9.35 6.05 -23.96
N PRO A 150 8.43 5.52 -24.77
CA PRO A 150 7.69 4.28 -24.51
C PRO A 150 8.44 2.97 -24.83
N HIS A 151 9.63 3.03 -25.44
CA HIS A 151 10.37 1.84 -25.92
C HIS A 151 11.63 1.48 -25.14
N LEU A 152 12.03 2.31 -24.18
CA LEU A 152 13.07 1.97 -23.21
C LEU A 152 12.41 1.71 -21.86
N PRO A 153 12.72 0.62 -21.14
CA PRO A 153 12.37 0.57 -19.74
C PRO A 153 13.14 1.71 -19.07
N THR A 154 12.45 2.80 -18.74
CA THR A 154 13.02 3.92 -18.00
C THR A 154 13.60 3.35 -16.70
N TYR A 155 14.91 3.13 -16.72
CA TYR A 155 15.74 2.72 -15.59
C TYR A 155 15.21 1.55 -14.73
N ALA A 156 14.63 0.51 -15.34
CA ALA A 156 14.33 -0.76 -14.63
C ALA A 156 15.57 -1.69 -14.57
N ALA A 157 16.76 -1.12 -14.37
CA ALA A 157 17.98 -1.87 -14.15
C ALA A 157 18.43 -1.65 -12.72
N PHE A 158 18.14 -2.64 -11.86
CA PHE A 158 18.66 -2.80 -10.51
C PHE A 158 18.38 -1.65 -9.55
N VAL A 159 17.44 -1.85 -8.62
CA VAL A 159 17.48 -1.43 -7.21
C VAL A 159 16.21 -1.96 -6.54
N GLU A 160 16.34 -2.39 -5.29
CA GLU A 160 15.24 -2.79 -4.41
C GLU A 160 14.04 -1.84 -4.58
N ILE A 161 12.84 -2.40 -4.78
CA ILE A 161 11.61 -1.62 -4.93
C ILE A 161 11.31 -0.98 -3.57
N MET A 162 11.98 0.12 -3.23
CA MET A 162 11.95 0.66 -1.87
C MET A 162 10.61 1.31 -1.54
N ALA A 163 9.97 1.83 -2.57
CA ALA A 163 8.96 2.86 -2.47
C ALA A 163 7.81 2.68 -3.51
N PRO A 164 7.28 1.45 -3.73
CA PRO A 164 6.20 1.23 -4.68
C PRO A 164 4.87 1.79 -4.20
N VAL A 165 4.06 2.18 -5.18
CA VAL A 165 2.68 2.59 -5.07
C VAL A 165 1.88 1.83 -6.11
N PHE A 166 0.84 1.13 -5.69
CA PHE A 166 -0.01 0.34 -6.57
C PHE A 166 -1.44 0.88 -6.50
N SER A 167 -2.06 1.08 -7.66
CA SER A 167 -3.53 1.14 -7.72
C SER A 167 -4.14 -0.18 -7.21
N ARG A 168 -5.36 -0.11 -6.70
CA ARG A 168 -6.14 -1.28 -6.22
C ARG A 168 -6.12 -2.45 -7.21
N ASP A 169 -6.31 -2.16 -8.50
CA ASP A 169 -6.39 -3.17 -9.54
C ASP A 169 -5.02 -3.73 -9.95
N ALA A 170 -3.97 -2.91 -9.93
CA ALA A 170 -2.61 -3.41 -10.12
C ALA A 170 -2.20 -4.31 -8.96
N TRP A 171 -2.48 -3.90 -7.72
CA TRP A 171 -2.14 -4.67 -6.52
C TRP A 171 -2.79 -6.06 -6.51
N ARG A 172 -4.05 -6.19 -6.94
CA ARG A 172 -4.71 -7.49 -7.10
C ARG A 172 -3.88 -8.48 -7.92
N CYS A 173 -3.30 -8.03 -9.03
CA CYS A 173 -2.45 -8.87 -9.86
C CYS A 173 -1.08 -9.11 -9.22
N VAL A 174 -0.43 -8.06 -8.69
CA VAL A 174 0.88 -8.13 -8.06
C VAL A 174 0.89 -9.06 -6.84
N TRP A 175 -0.15 -9.00 -6.02
CA TRP A 175 -0.30 -9.87 -4.85
C TRP A 175 -0.28 -11.36 -5.21
N HIS A 176 -0.87 -11.74 -6.36
CA HIS A 176 -0.83 -13.12 -6.85
C HIS A 176 0.51 -13.52 -7.46
N MET A 177 1.33 -12.55 -7.90
CA MET A 177 2.70 -12.81 -8.36
C MET A 177 3.67 -13.04 -7.19
N ILE A 178 3.43 -12.41 -6.04
CA ILE A 178 4.26 -12.61 -4.84
C ILE A 178 4.04 -14.03 -4.30
N GLN A 179 5.10 -14.82 -4.25
CA GLN A 179 5.06 -16.18 -3.72
C GLN A 179 4.94 -16.19 -2.19
N ASN A 180 4.35 -17.23 -1.60
CA ASN A 180 4.12 -17.32 -0.15
C ASN A 180 5.41 -17.49 0.67
N ASP A 181 6.41 -18.11 0.05
CA ASP A 181 7.78 -18.35 0.53
C ASP A 181 8.73 -17.19 0.18
N LEU A 182 8.24 -16.17 -0.53
CA LEU A 182 9.05 -15.02 -0.90
C LEU A 182 9.42 -14.22 0.36
N VAL A 183 10.68 -14.32 0.75
CA VAL A 183 11.27 -13.54 1.86
C VAL A 183 11.89 -12.24 1.35
N HIS A 184 12.02 -12.04 0.04
CA HIS A 184 12.62 -10.85 -0.56
C HIS A 184 11.98 -10.49 -1.91
N GLY A 185 12.01 -9.23 -2.30
CA GLY A 185 11.35 -8.74 -3.53
C GLY A 185 12.15 -8.92 -4.83
N TRP A 186 13.35 -9.51 -4.79
CA TRP A 186 14.22 -9.61 -5.96
C TRP A 186 13.54 -10.27 -7.16
N GLY A 187 13.52 -9.57 -8.28
CA GLY A 187 12.97 -10.03 -9.54
C GLY A 187 11.46 -9.82 -9.70
N LEU A 188 10.77 -9.34 -8.66
CA LEU A 188 9.36 -8.96 -8.77
C LEU A 188 9.17 -7.75 -9.71
N ASP A 189 10.13 -6.83 -9.68
CA ASP A 189 10.26 -5.65 -10.55
C ASP A 189 10.18 -6.02 -12.04
N PHE A 190 10.84 -7.11 -12.47
CA PHE A 190 10.76 -7.58 -13.86
C PHE A 190 9.36 -8.09 -14.27
N ALA A 191 8.53 -8.44 -13.28
CA ALA A 191 7.21 -9.00 -13.49
C ALA A 191 6.08 -7.97 -13.35
N LEU A 192 6.29 -6.83 -12.69
CA LEU A 192 5.24 -5.82 -12.42
C LEU A 192 4.51 -5.36 -13.69
N ARG A 193 5.25 -5.20 -14.80
CA ARG A 193 4.69 -4.88 -16.13
C ARG A 193 3.61 -5.83 -16.62
N LYS A 194 3.56 -7.07 -16.12
CA LYS A 194 2.52 -8.05 -16.51
C LYS A 194 1.14 -7.70 -15.92
N CYS A 195 1.07 -6.79 -14.95
CA CYS A 195 -0.16 -6.41 -14.27
C CYS A 195 -0.83 -5.14 -14.81
N VAL A 196 -0.23 -4.50 -15.82
CA VAL A 196 -0.70 -3.23 -16.41
C VAL A 196 -0.50 -3.25 -17.92
N GLU A 197 -1.47 -2.74 -18.66
CA GLU A 197 -1.46 -2.69 -20.12
C GLU A 197 -2.08 -1.36 -20.60
N PRO A 198 -1.41 -0.57 -21.46
CA PRO A 198 -0.01 -0.73 -21.88
C PRO A 198 0.97 -0.36 -20.76
N ALA A 199 1.94 -1.24 -20.48
CA ALA A 199 2.81 -1.07 -19.32
C ALA A 199 3.65 0.21 -19.34
N HIS A 200 4.09 0.66 -20.51
CA HIS A 200 4.96 1.83 -20.67
C HIS A 200 4.26 3.17 -20.40
N GLU A 201 2.92 3.21 -20.44
CA GLU A 201 2.14 4.42 -20.13
C GLU A 201 1.69 4.45 -18.66
N LYS A 202 1.66 3.27 -18.03
CA LYS A 202 1.01 3.02 -16.74
C LYS A 202 1.97 2.75 -15.59
N ILE A 203 3.24 2.53 -15.93
CA ILE A 203 4.34 2.45 -14.98
C ILE A 203 5.10 3.77 -15.06
N GLY A 204 4.96 4.56 -14.01
CA GLY A 204 5.78 5.75 -13.79
C GLY A 204 6.91 5.41 -12.83
N VAL A 205 8.16 5.67 -13.25
CA VAL A 205 9.26 5.88 -12.31
C VAL A 205 9.33 7.37 -12.07
N VAL A 206 9.00 7.81 -10.86
CA VAL A 206 9.16 9.22 -10.48
C VAL A 206 10.64 9.39 -10.14
N ASP A 207 11.43 9.77 -11.14
CA ASP A 207 12.85 10.12 -11.00
C ASP A 207 13.00 11.65 -11.02
N SER A 208 13.15 12.22 -9.84
CA SER A 208 13.84 13.50 -9.66
C SER A 208 14.79 13.30 -8.49
N GLN A 209 16.07 13.59 -8.71
CA GLN A 209 17.18 13.21 -7.84
C GLN A 209 16.84 13.33 -6.34
N TRP A 210 17.15 12.24 -5.63
CA TRP A 210 17.16 12.02 -4.17
C TRP A 210 15.98 11.32 -3.51
N ILE A 211 14.87 11.00 -4.20
CA ILE A 211 13.84 10.07 -3.69
C ILE A 211 13.13 9.37 -4.86
N MET A 212 13.19 8.03 -4.93
CA MET A 212 12.65 7.25 -6.07
C MET A 212 11.35 6.54 -5.69
N TRP A 213 10.26 6.79 -6.44
CA TRP A 213 8.96 6.12 -6.29
C TRP A 213 8.59 5.34 -7.55
N PHE A 214 8.00 4.15 -7.39
CA PHE A 214 7.39 3.40 -8.50
C PHE A 214 5.87 3.51 -8.39
N LEU A 215 5.22 4.24 -9.30
CA LEU A 215 3.75 4.31 -9.37
C LEU A 215 3.24 3.35 -10.46
N LEU A 216 2.39 2.40 -10.06
CA LEU A 216 1.74 1.40 -10.90
C LEU A 216 0.23 1.63 -10.93
N SER A 217 -0.27 2.26 -11.99
CA SER A 217 -1.70 2.53 -12.14
C SER A 217 -2.34 1.78 -13.30
N ARG A 218 -3.55 1.25 -13.11
CA ARG A 218 -4.34 0.60 -14.15
C ARG A 218 -5.58 1.45 -14.48
N THR A 219 -5.41 2.64 -15.03
CA THR A 219 -6.52 3.42 -15.59
C THR A 219 -7.02 2.78 -16.90
N MET A 220 -8.33 2.85 -17.19
CA MET A 220 -8.94 2.32 -18.42
C MET A 220 -8.75 3.29 -19.59
#